data_AF-A0A943JUA0-F1
#
_entry.id   AF-A0A943JUA0-F1
#
_cell.length_a   1.000
_cell.length_b   1.000
_cell.length_c   1.000
_cell.angle_alpha   90.00
_cell.angle_beta   90.00
_cell.angle_gamma   90.00
#
_symmetry.space_group_name_H-M   'P 1'
#
loop_
_entity.id
_entity.type
_entity.pdbx_description
1 polymer ?
#
loop_
_entity_poly.entity_id
_entity_poly.type
_entity_poly.pdbx_seq_one_letter_code
_entity_poly.pdbx_strand_id
1 'polypeptide(L)'
;MEKLKNSCTGKGCINKSCPEFKKKIESRINRIEGQIRGIGRMLENKVSCDEILNQISSVKSALNGVAKLILESHIRNCVVNDIKAGEESSTISELVYTLNKMIDKSNKKIKEEFPEIIRKIEIQVGKIKALVEAEHCNDVLNEISNVKGELDGLSKKILESHIKNCVVKGIKEGEENKVITDLLYTLNKMIK
;
A
#
# COMPACT_ATOMS: atom_id res chain seq x y z
N MET A 1 13.18 -16.52 -20.25
CA MET A 1 12.36 -15.29 -20.26
C MET A 1 11.09 -15.57 -21.05
N GLU A 2 10.04 -16.01 -20.37
CA GLU A 2 8.78 -16.38 -21.00
C GLU A 2 7.95 -15.12 -21.26
N LYS A 3 7.67 -14.85 -22.53
CA LYS A 3 6.87 -13.71 -22.98
C LYS A 3 5.42 -13.98 -22.60
N LEU A 4 4.89 -13.24 -21.62
CA LEU A 4 3.45 -13.10 -21.41
C LEU A 4 2.84 -12.50 -22.68
N LYS A 5 2.25 -13.36 -23.53
CA LYS A 5 1.40 -12.96 -24.66
C LYS A 5 0.11 -12.36 -24.09
N ASN A 6 0.10 -11.06 -23.82
CA ASN A 6 -1.11 -10.33 -23.46
C ASN A 6 -1.81 -9.82 -24.73
N SER A 7 -2.58 -10.68 -25.40
CA SER A 7 -3.58 -10.22 -26.37
C SER A 7 -4.89 -9.95 -25.62
N CYS A 8 -5.03 -8.74 -25.06
CA CYS A 8 -6.25 -8.28 -24.40
C CYS A 8 -6.86 -7.17 -25.25
N THR A 9 -8.05 -7.39 -25.82
CA THR A 9 -8.70 -6.51 -26.81
C THR A 9 -10.11 -6.05 -26.41
N GLY A 10 -10.47 -6.10 -25.13
CA GLY A 10 -11.82 -5.76 -24.65
C GLY A 10 -11.87 -4.50 -23.78
N LYS A 11 -12.97 -3.73 -23.89
CA LYS A 11 -13.29 -2.63 -22.97
C LYS A 11 -13.47 -3.18 -21.54
N GLY A 12 -12.57 -2.83 -20.63
CA GLY A 12 -12.60 -3.23 -19.22
C GLY A 12 -11.19 -3.57 -18.71
N CYS A 13 -10.76 -2.89 -17.65
CA CYS A 13 -9.38 -2.86 -17.22
C CYS A 13 -9.00 -3.96 -16.20
N ILE A 14 -9.98 -4.64 -15.58
CA ILE A 14 -9.72 -5.65 -14.55
C ILE A 14 -10.30 -7.03 -14.88
N ASN A 15 -11.30 -7.19 -15.76
CA ASN A 15 -11.86 -8.52 -16.00
C ASN A 15 -12.24 -8.88 -17.44
N LYS A 16 -12.76 -7.96 -18.27
CA LYS A 16 -13.45 -8.38 -19.51
C LYS A 16 -12.63 -9.12 -20.58
N SER A 17 -11.30 -9.13 -20.51
CA SER A 17 -10.45 -9.85 -21.47
C SER A 17 -9.36 -10.75 -20.86
N CYS A 18 -9.26 -10.87 -19.52
CA CYS A 18 -8.25 -11.71 -18.87
C CYS A 18 -8.63 -12.12 -17.42
N PRO A 19 -9.38 -13.22 -17.24
CA PRO A 19 -9.75 -13.74 -15.91
C PRO A 19 -8.55 -14.10 -15.03
N GLU A 20 -7.42 -14.49 -15.63
CA GLU A 20 -6.18 -14.77 -14.92
C GLU A 20 -5.58 -13.53 -14.28
N PHE A 21 -5.72 -12.36 -14.91
CA PHE A 21 -5.27 -11.09 -14.36
C PHE A 21 -6.03 -10.74 -13.09
N LYS A 22 -7.37 -10.86 -13.12
CA LYS A 22 -8.22 -10.64 -11.93
C LYS A 22 -7.82 -11.56 -10.78
N LYS A 23 -7.75 -12.88 -11.03
CA LYS A 23 -7.33 -13.87 -10.01
C LYS A 23 -5.96 -13.57 -9.41
N LYS A 24 -5.01 -13.11 -10.23
CA LYS A 24 -3.67 -12.70 -9.78
C LYS A 24 -3.73 -11.48 -8.84
N ILE A 25 -4.58 -10.49 -9.14
CA ILE A 25 -4.79 -9.33 -8.28
C ILE A 25 -5.45 -9.73 -6.96
N GLU A 26 -6.52 -10.51 -7.01
CA GLU A 26 -7.24 -11.01 -5.82
C GLU A 26 -6.34 -11.82 -4.90
N SER A 27 -5.51 -12.71 -5.45
CA SER A 27 -4.55 -13.50 -4.66
C SER A 27 -3.57 -12.60 -3.89
N ARG A 28 -3.13 -11.49 -4.49
CA ARG A 28 -2.24 -10.52 -3.83
C ARG A 28 -2.96 -9.73 -2.74
N ILE A 29 -4.20 -9.32 -2.99
CA ILE A 29 -5.03 -8.61 -2.00
C ILE A 29 -5.30 -9.49 -0.78
N ASN A 30 -5.66 -10.77 -0.99
CA ASN A 30 -5.90 -11.71 0.12
C ASN A 30 -4.63 -11.90 0.99
N ARG A 31 -3.44 -11.90 0.37
CA ARG A 31 -2.17 -11.93 1.10
C ARG A 31 -1.95 -10.65 1.91
N ILE A 32 -2.18 -9.48 1.31
CA ILE A 32 -2.10 -8.18 1.98
C ILE A 32 -3.03 -8.14 3.19
N GLU A 33 -4.28 -8.59 3.05
CA GLU A 33 -5.25 -8.69 4.14
C GLU A 33 -4.76 -9.59 5.29
N GLY A 34 -4.16 -10.74 4.96
CA GLY A 34 -3.52 -11.61 5.95
C GLY A 34 -2.35 -10.94 6.68
N GLN A 35 -1.54 -10.16 5.96
CA GLN A 35 -0.43 -9.40 6.54
C GLN A 35 -0.90 -8.29 7.49
N ILE A 36 -1.95 -7.53 7.12
CA ILE A 36 -2.54 -6.50 7.99
C ILE A 36 -3.04 -7.12 9.31
N ARG A 37 -3.80 -8.22 9.23
CA ARG A 37 -4.23 -8.97 10.42
C ARG A 37 -3.04 -9.45 11.26
N GLY A 38 -1.96 -9.86 10.61
CA GLY A 38 -0.70 -10.22 11.27
C GLY A 38 -0.11 -9.05 12.06
N ILE A 39 -0.04 -7.87 11.47
CA ILE A 39 0.45 -6.64 12.14
C ILE A 39 -0.40 -6.32 13.37
N GLY A 40 -1.73 -6.43 13.28
CA GLY A 40 -2.62 -6.26 14.44
C GLY A 40 -2.24 -7.15 15.62
N ARG A 41 -2.04 -8.46 15.37
CA ARG A 41 -1.58 -9.40 16.40
C ARG A 41 -0.17 -9.10 16.93
N MET A 42 0.74 -8.65 16.07
CA MET A 42 2.09 -8.28 16.50
C MET A 42 2.07 -7.10 17.49
N LEU A 43 1.20 -6.13 17.26
CA LEU A 43 0.99 -4.99 18.15
C LEU A 43 0.42 -5.43 19.51
N GLU A 44 -0.57 -6.33 19.51
CA GLU A 44 -1.15 -6.90 20.73
C GLU A 44 -0.13 -7.70 21.55
N ASN A 45 0.69 -8.50 20.87
CA ASN A 45 1.69 -9.37 21.48
C ASN A 45 3.00 -8.65 21.84
N LYS A 46 3.07 -7.32 21.69
CA LYS A 46 4.26 -6.49 21.97
C LYS A 46 5.52 -6.99 21.26
N VAL A 47 5.38 -7.45 20.02
CA VAL A 47 6.50 -7.77 19.14
C VAL A 47 7.37 -6.52 18.95
N SER A 48 8.66 -6.72 18.68
CA SER A 48 9.60 -5.61 18.56
C SER A 48 9.21 -4.63 17.44
N CYS A 49 9.47 -3.33 17.68
CA CYS A 49 9.03 -2.27 16.76
C CYS A 49 9.64 -2.42 15.36
N ASP A 50 10.89 -2.88 15.27
CA ASP A 50 11.60 -3.12 14.02
C ASP A 50 10.95 -4.24 13.19
N GLU A 51 10.51 -5.33 13.82
CA GLU A 51 9.79 -6.41 13.14
C GLU A 51 8.44 -5.93 12.59
N ILE A 52 7.71 -5.13 13.37
CA ILE A 52 6.43 -4.56 12.93
C ILE A 52 6.63 -3.61 11.74
N LEU A 53 7.64 -2.73 11.81
CA LEU A 53 7.99 -1.81 10.72
C LEU A 53 8.44 -2.55 9.45
N ASN A 54 9.14 -3.68 9.59
CA ASN A 54 9.48 -4.56 8.47
C ASN A 54 8.22 -5.11 7.80
N GLN A 55 7.25 -5.56 8.60
CA GLN A 55 6.02 -6.11 8.06
C GLN A 55 5.16 -5.04 7.38
N ILE A 56 5.10 -3.82 7.93
CA ILE A 56 4.44 -2.69 7.26
C ILE A 56 5.09 -2.37 5.91
N SER A 57 6.43 -2.37 5.85
CA SER A 57 7.18 -2.12 4.61
C SER A 57 6.93 -3.22 3.55
N SER A 58 6.82 -4.47 3.99
CA SER A 58 6.44 -5.62 3.16
C SER A 58 5.03 -5.45 2.57
N VAL A 59 4.06 -5.00 3.38
CA VAL A 59 2.69 -4.70 2.90
C VAL A 59 2.69 -3.57 1.89
N LYS A 60 3.39 -2.47 2.16
CA LYS A 60 3.51 -1.33 1.22
C LYS A 60 4.10 -1.77 -0.12
N SER A 61 5.10 -2.64 -0.10
CA SER A 61 5.70 -3.21 -1.31
C SER A 61 4.70 -4.07 -2.09
N ALA A 62 3.91 -4.90 -1.40
CA ALA A 62 2.86 -5.68 -2.04
C ALA A 62 1.78 -4.80 -2.67
N LEU A 63 1.33 -3.75 -1.97
CA LEU A 63 0.39 -2.74 -2.48
C LEU A 63 0.92 -2.03 -3.72
N ASN A 64 2.19 -1.61 -3.72
CA ASN A 64 2.84 -1.02 -4.90
C ASN A 64 2.85 -1.98 -6.10
N GLY A 65 3.10 -3.27 -5.84
CA GLY A 65 3.04 -4.31 -6.88
C GLY A 65 1.65 -4.46 -7.49
N VAL A 66 0.59 -4.40 -6.68
CA VAL A 66 -0.80 -4.41 -7.17
C VAL A 66 -1.12 -3.14 -7.96
N ALA A 67 -0.77 -1.96 -7.41
CA ALA A 67 -1.01 -0.68 -8.07
C ALA A 67 -0.33 -0.61 -9.44
N LYS A 68 0.92 -1.07 -9.56
CA LYS A 68 1.65 -1.11 -10.83
C LYS A 68 0.92 -1.94 -11.89
N LEU A 69 0.44 -3.13 -11.53
CA LEU A 69 -0.28 -4.00 -12.45
C LEU A 69 -1.59 -3.36 -12.92
N ILE A 70 -2.34 -2.77 -12.00
CA ILE A 70 -3.62 -2.12 -12.30
C ILE A 70 -3.40 -0.87 -13.16
N LEU A 71 -2.43 -0.02 -12.80
CA LEU A 71 -2.10 1.18 -13.56
C LEU A 71 -1.66 0.85 -15.00
N GLU A 72 -0.82 -0.16 -15.19
CA GLU A 72 -0.43 -0.59 -16.54
C GLU A 72 -1.64 -1.04 -17.36
N SER A 73 -2.52 -1.84 -16.77
CA SER A 73 -3.77 -2.26 -17.44
C SER A 73 -4.70 -1.08 -17.72
N HIS A 74 -4.82 -0.16 -16.77
CA HIS A 74 -5.66 1.03 -16.87
C HIS A 74 -5.22 1.93 -18.03
N ILE A 75 -3.91 2.19 -18.14
CA ILE A 75 -3.35 3.00 -19.24
C ILE A 75 -3.61 2.32 -20.59
N ARG A 76 -3.27 1.03 -20.72
CA ARG A 76 -3.38 0.31 -22.00
C ARG A 76 -4.81 0.17 -22.51
N ASN A 77 -5.78 0.07 -21.60
CA ASN A 77 -7.16 -0.26 -21.96
C ASN A 77 -8.11 0.93 -21.77
N CYS A 78 -8.22 1.49 -20.57
CA CYS A 78 -9.20 2.55 -20.30
C CYS A 78 -8.72 3.86 -20.96
N VAL A 79 -7.55 4.35 -20.56
CA VAL A 79 -7.01 5.65 -21.01
C VAL A 79 -6.86 5.71 -22.53
N VAL A 80 -6.22 4.71 -23.15
CA VAL A 80 -6.04 4.70 -24.61
C VAL A 80 -7.36 4.66 -25.37
N ASN A 81 -8.36 3.93 -24.87
CA ASN A 81 -9.66 3.85 -25.55
C ASN A 81 -10.45 5.15 -25.40
N ASP A 82 -10.40 5.80 -24.23
CA ASP A 82 -11.11 7.06 -23.98
C ASP A 82 -10.49 8.19 -24.81
N ILE A 83 -9.16 8.26 -24.91
CA ILE A 83 -8.46 9.20 -25.82
C ILE A 83 -8.89 8.97 -27.27
N LYS A 84 -8.96 7.71 -27.73
CA LYS A 84 -9.44 7.39 -29.09
C LYS A 84 -10.92 7.74 -29.30
N ALA A 85 -11.71 7.82 -28.23
CA ALA A 85 -13.11 8.22 -28.26
C ALA A 85 -13.29 9.75 -28.23
N GLY A 86 -12.22 10.53 -28.12
CA GLY A 86 -12.26 12.00 -28.06
C GLY A 86 -12.37 12.57 -26.65
N GLU A 87 -12.27 11.76 -25.61
CA GLU A 87 -12.38 12.15 -24.20
C GLU A 87 -11.01 12.55 -23.59
N GLU A 88 -10.06 13.01 -24.41
CA GLU A 88 -8.67 13.23 -24.00
C GLU A 88 -8.52 14.12 -22.76
N SER A 89 -9.19 15.28 -22.74
CA SER A 89 -9.04 16.26 -21.67
C SER A 89 -9.50 15.74 -20.31
N SER A 90 -10.62 15.02 -20.26
CA SER A 90 -11.19 14.47 -19.02
C SER A 90 -10.34 13.30 -18.54
N THR A 91 -9.97 12.38 -19.43
CA THR A 91 -9.14 11.20 -19.12
C THR A 91 -7.74 11.58 -18.62
N ILE A 92 -7.05 12.52 -19.27
CA ILE A 92 -5.71 12.95 -18.83
C ILE A 92 -5.78 13.61 -17.46
N SER A 93 -6.78 14.46 -17.22
CA SER A 93 -6.96 15.15 -15.94
C SER A 93 -7.17 14.15 -14.80
N GLU A 94 -8.00 13.14 -15.01
CA GLU A 94 -8.25 12.09 -14.02
C GLU A 94 -7.00 11.24 -13.77
N LEU A 95 -6.29 10.83 -14.82
CA LEU A 95 -5.04 10.08 -14.68
C LEU A 95 -3.98 10.86 -13.90
N VAL A 96 -3.77 12.15 -14.22
CA VAL A 96 -2.83 13.02 -13.50
C VAL A 96 -3.23 13.16 -12.04
N TYR A 97 -4.52 13.33 -11.75
CA TYR A 97 -5.02 13.39 -10.37
C TYR A 97 -4.69 12.11 -9.60
N THR A 98 -4.97 10.94 -10.16
CA THR A 98 -4.66 9.65 -9.53
C THR A 98 -3.15 9.46 -9.34
N LEU A 99 -2.33 9.83 -10.34
CA LEU A 99 -0.87 9.74 -10.23
C LEU A 99 -0.32 10.65 -9.13
N ASN A 100 -0.78 11.90 -9.05
CA ASN A 100 -0.38 12.82 -7.98
C ASN A 100 -0.72 12.23 -6.61
N LYS A 101 -1.92 11.69 -6.44
CA LYS A 101 -2.34 11.04 -5.20
C LYS A 101 -1.50 9.82 -4.83
N MET A 102 -1.01 9.07 -5.83
CA MET A 102 -0.13 7.91 -5.61
C MET A 102 1.30 8.30 -5.20
N ILE A 103 1.76 9.47 -5.62
CA ILE A 103 3.11 10.01 -5.36
C ILE A 103 3.13 10.80 -4.05
N ASP A 104 2.03 11.47 -3.71
CA ASP A 104 1.92 12.31 -2.53
C ASP A 104 2.13 11.50 -1.25
N LYS A 105 3.14 11.92 -0.47
CA LYS A 105 3.39 11.39 0.87
C LYS A 105 2.45 12.10 1.83
N SER A 106 1.34 11.45 2.17
CA SER A 106 0.37 12.02 3.11
C SER A 106 0.99 12.15 4.51
N ASN A 107 1.16 13.37 4.99
CA ASN A 107 1.66 13.66 6.34
C ASN A 107 0.52 13.69 7.36
N LYS A 108 -0.33 12.64 7.34
CA LYS A 108 -1.58 12.61 8.11
C LYS A 108 -1.25 12.46 9.60
N LYS A 109 -1.70 13.42 10.40
CA LYS A 109 -1.55 13.37 11.86
C LYS A 109 -2.60 12.39 12.41
N ILE A 110 -2.16 11.18 12.71
CA ILE A 110 -3.02 10.16 13.30
C ILE A 110 -3.23 10.50 14.78
N LYS A 111 -4.50 10.57 15.20
CA LYS A 111 -4.88 10.72 16.61
C LYS A 111 -5.41 9.43 17.22
N GLU A 112 -5.82 8.50 16.35
CA GLU A 112 -6.41 7.21 16.68
C GLU A 112 -5.41 6.27 17.38
N GLU A 113 -5.93 5.33 18.17
CA GLU A 113 -5.13 4.26 18.78
C GLU A 113 -4.80 3.15 17.79
N PHE A 114 -3.75 2.37 18.08
CA PHE A 114 -3.28 1.31 17.17
C PHE A 114 -4.40 0.35 16.69
N PRO A 115 -5.31 -0.16 17.56
CA PRO A 115 -6.39 -1.03 17.12
C PRO A 115 -7.34 -0.36 16.11
N GLU A 116 -7.61 0.93 16.27
CA GLU A 116 -8.51 1.67 15.38
C GLU A 116 -7.88 1.89 14.00
N ILE A 117 -6.59 2.20 13.96
CA ILE A 117 -5.82 2.35 12.72
C ILE A 117 -5.83 1.03 11.94
N ILE A 118 -5.54 -0.08 12.62
CA ILE A 118 -5.54 -1.42 12.00
C ILE A 118 -6.92 -1.76 11.46
N ARG A 119 -7.98 -1.59 12.27
CA ARG A 119 -9.36 -1.85 11.84
C ARG A 119 -9.74 -1.05 10.59
N LYS A 120 -9.33 0.22 10.53
CA LYS A 120 -9.56 1.09 9.36
C LYS A 120 -8.84 0.56 8.13
N ILE A 121 -7.57 0.18 8.26
CA ILE A 121 -6.79 -0.40 7.18
C ILE A 121 -7.42 -1.71 6.68
N GLU A 122 -7.88 -2.59 7.57
CA GLU A 122 -8.58 -3.83 7.21
C GLU A 122 -9.83 -3.56 6.37
N ILE A 123 -10.67 -2.61 6.80
CA ILE A 123 -11.87 -2.20 6.06
C ILE A 123 -11.50 -1.69 4.67
N GLN A 124 -10.46 -0.84 4.56
CA GLN A 124 -10.02 -0.30 3.27
C GLN A 124 -9.46 -1.38 2.34
N VAL A 125 -8.69 -2.35 2.87
CA VAL A 125 -8.22 -3.50 2.10
C VAL A 125 -9.39 -4.36 1.61
N GLY A 126 -10.42 -4.55 2.44
CA GLY A 126 -11.67 -5.19 2.03
C GLY A 126 -12.38 -4.43 0.89
N LYS A 127 -12.41 -3.09 0.97
CA LYS A 127 -12.97 -2.23 -0.09
C LYS A 127 -12.20 -2.35 -1.41
N ILE A 128 -10.87 -2.45 -1.37
CA ILE A 128 -10.05 -2.68 -2.59
C ILE A 128 -10.54 -3.94 -3.31
N LYS A 129 -10.83 -5.02 -2.60
CA LYS A 129 -11.34 -6.26 -3.18
C LYS A 129 -12.67 -6.05 -3.91
N ALA A 130 -13.62 -5.37 -3.27
CA ALA A 130 -14.91 -5.04 -3.88
C ALA A 130 -14.75 -4.16 -5.14
N LEU A 131 -13.83 -3.20 -5.12
CA LEU A 131 -13.54 -2.34 -6.27
C LEU A 131 -12.88 -3.09 -7.44
N VAL A 132 -12.03 -4.08 -7.13
CA VAL A 132 -11.47 -5.01 -8.15
C VAL A 132 -12.58 -5.85 -8.77
N GLU A 133 -13.56 -6.30 -7.98
CA GLU A 133 -14.72 -7.03 -8.50
C GLU A 133 -15.59 -6.15 -9.40
N ALA A 134 -15.77 -4.88 -9.05
CA ALA A 134 -16.53 -3.89 -9.82
C ALA A 134 -15.78 -3.31 -11.04
N GLU A 135 -14.50 -3.66 -11.25
CA GLU A 135 -13.65 -3.17 -12.35
C GLU A 135 -13.32 -1.66 -12.32
N HIS A 136 -13.38 -1.01 -11.16
CA HIS A 136 -13.11 0.43 -11.04
C HIS A 136 -11.61 0.72 -10.81
N CYS A 137 -10.82 0.85 -11.87
CA CYS A 137 -9.37 1.00 -11.75
C CYS A 137 -8.92 2.22 -10.94
N ASN A 138 -9.48 3.40 -11.22
CA ASN A 138 -9.10 4.62 -10.52
C ASN A 138 -9.47 4.56 -9.05
N ASP A 139 -10.64 4.02 -8.72
CA ASP A 139 -11.03 3.80 -7.33
C ASP A 139 -10.10 2.82 -6.61
N VAL A 140 -9.68 1.73 -7.27
CA VAL A 140 -8.70 0.81 -6.70
C VAL A 140 -7.37 1.51 -6.43
N LEU A 141 -6.83 2.27 -7.39
CA LEU A 141 -5.57 3.01 -7.24
C LEU A 141 -5.66 4.07 -6.12
N ASN A 142 -6.79 4.77 -6.05
CA ASN A 142 -7.07 5.75 -5.02
C ASN A 142 -7.16 5.11 -3.63
N GLU A 143 -7.81 3.95 -3.50
CA GLU A 143 -7.93 3.25 -2.22
C GLU A 143 -6.60 2.62 -1.79
N ILE A 144 -5.81 2.07 -2.71
CA ILE A 144 -4.44 1.64 -2.42
C ILE A 144 -3.60 2.80 -1.87
N SER A 145 -3.72 3.99 -2.47
CA SER A 145 -3.02 5.19 -2.01
C SER A 145 -3.45 5.59 -0.61
N ASN A 146 -4.76 5.52 -0.31
CA ASN A 146 -5.28 5.78 1.03
C ASN A 146 -4.71 4.78 2.06
N VAL A 147 -4.73 3.47 1.75
CA VAL A 147 -4.19 2.43 2.64
C VAL A 147 -2.70 2.66 2.92
N LYS A 148 -1.92 3.01 1.89
CA LYS A 148 -0.50 3.36 2.07
C LYS A 148 -0.33 4.55 3.02
N GLY A 149 -1.16 5.58 2.90
CA GLY A 149 -1.12 6.74 3.79
C GLY A 149 -1.43 6.40 5.25
N GLU A 150 -2.39 5.51 5.50
CA GLU A 150 -2.68 5.03 6.87
C GLU A 150 -1.51 4.16 7.41
N LEU A 151 -0.87 3.34 6.56
CA LEU A 151 0.34 2.59 6.93
C LEU A 151 1.55 3.49 7.23
N ASP A 152 1.69 4.60 6.52
CA ASP A 152 2.73 5.60 6.80
C ASP A 152 2.51 6.26 8.16
N GLY A 153 1.27 6.64 8.47
CA GLY A 153 0.93 7.18 9.78
C GLY A 153 1.09 6.16 10.91
N LEU A 154 0.74 4.89 10.67
CA LEU A 154 0.99 3.80 11.62
C LEU A 154 2.50 3.64 11.89
N SER A 155 3.30 3.61 10.83
CA SER A 155 4.76 3.51 10.94
C SER A 155 5.35 4.67 11.74
N LYS A 156 4.86 5.88 11.50
CA LYS A 156 5.26 7.08 12.25
C LYS A 156 4.93 6.96 13.74
N LYS A 157 3.72 6.53 14.10
CA LYS A 157 3.31 6.37 15.51
C LYS A 157 4.14 5.28 16.21
N ILE A 158 4.46 4.18 15.53
CA ILE A 158 5.36 3.13 16.04
C ILE A 158 6.77 3.69 16.25
N LEU A 159 7.32 4.40 15.28
CA LEU A 159 8.65 4.99 15.37
C LEU A 159 8.75 6.03 16.50
N GLU A 160 7.74 6.90 16.65
CA GLU A 160 7.68 7.86 17.75
C GLU A 160 7.64 7.16 19.12
N SER A 161 6.87 6.08 19.25
CA SER A 161 6.85 5.25 20.46
C SER A 161 8.20 4.57 20.71
N HIS A 162 8.83 4.01 19.68
CA HIS A 162 10.14 3.36 19.77
C HIS A 162 11.23 4.34 20.23
N ILE A 163 11.26 5.55 19.67
CA ILE A 163 12.21 6.59 20.07
C ILE A 163 12.01 6.95 21.55
N LYS A 164 10.77 7.21 21.98
CA LYS A 164 10.50 7.63 23.37
C LYS A 164 10.77 6.55 24.41
N ASN A 165 10.46 5.29 24.09
CA ASN A 165 10.43 4.21 25.08
C ASN A 165 11.65 3.28 25.01
N CYS A 166 12.19 3.02 23.82
CA CYS A 166 13.31 2.09 23.63
C CYS A 166 14.63 2.84 23.48
N VAL A 167 14.71 3.80 22.56
CA VAL A 167 15.96 4.55 22.28
C VAL A 167 16.39 5.37 23.49
N VAL A 168 15.50 6.20 24.05
CA VAL A 168 15.81 7.01 25.25
C VAL A 168 16.22 6.15 26.44
N LYS A 169 15.60 4.97 26.60
CA LYS A 169 15.95 4.04 27.67
C LYS A 169 17.35 3.47 27.46
N GLY A 170 17.66 2.95 26.28
CA GLY A 170 18.97 2.38 25.98
C GLY A 170 20.11 3.40 26.11
N ILE A 171 19.87 4.67 25.75
CA ILE A 171 20.85 5.75 25.98
C ILE A 171 21.11 5.95 27.48
N LYS A 172 20.06 5.93 28.32
CA LYS A 172 20.21 6.05 29.78
C LYS A 172 20.94 4.86 30.39
N GLU A 173 20.89 3.71 29.75
CA GLU A 173 21.55 2.47 30.17
C GLU A 173 22.99 2.35 29.64
N GLY A 174 23.50 3.33 28.88
CA GLY A 174 24.85 3.31 28.30
C GLY A 174 24.98 2.35 27.10
N GLU A 175 23.88 2.05 26.41
CA GLU A 175 23.85 1.19 25.21
C GLU A 175 23.85 2.01 23.90
N GLU A 176 24.52 3.16 23.84
CA GLU A 176 24.37 4.13 22.73
C GLU A 176 24.69 3.52 21.36
N ASN A 177 25.79 2.76 21.26
CA ASN A 177 26.22 2.15 19.99
C ASN A 177 25.19 1.16 19.44
N LYS A 178 24.56 0.37 20.33
CA LYS A 178 23.52 -0.60 19.97
C LYS A 178 22.26 0.12 19.51
N VAL A 179 21.81 1.12 20.27
CA VAL A 179 20.65 1.95 19.94
C VAL A 179 20.82 2.66 18.59
N ILE A 180 22.00 3.24 18.32
CA ILE A 180 22.30 3.89 17.04
C ILE A 180 22.23 2.87 15.89
N THR A 181 22.83 1.69 16.07
CA THR A 181 22.85 0.65 15.05
C THR A 181 21.44 0.17 14.70
N ASP A 182 20.62 -0.14 15.72
CA ASP A 182 19.26 -0.63 15.54
C ASP A 182 18.35 0.44 14.91
N LEU A 183 18.51 1.70 15.31
CA LEU A 183 17.75 2.82 14.75
C LEU A 183 18.14 3.08 13.29
N LEU A 184 19.43 3.10 12.96
CA LEU A 184 19.90 3.28 11.57
C LEU A 184 19.44 2.13 10.67
N TYR A 185 19.47 0.89 11.17
CA TYR A 185 18.95 -0.26 10.46
C TYR A 185 17.46 -0.11 10.17
N THR A 186 16.69 0.31 11.16
CA THR A 186 15.24 0.55 11.04
C THR A 186 14.93 1.67 10.03
N LEU A 187 15.62 2.81 10.14
CA LEU A 187 15.43 3.96 9.25
C LEU A 187 15.77 3.61 7.79
N ASN A 188 16.89 2.92 7.55
CA ASN A 188 17.28 2.53 6.19
C ASN A 188 16.27 1.60 5.53
N LYS A 189 15.55 0.78 6.31
CA LYS A 189 14.47 -0.07 5.78
C LYS A 189 13.20 0.69 5.48
N MET A 190 12.87 1.72 6.26
CA MET A 190 11.67 2.54 6.01
C MET A 190 11.80 3.45 4.77
N ILE A 191 13.02 3.72 4.31
CA ILE A 191 13.31 4.55 3.14
C ILE A 191 13.19 3.75 1.82
N LYS A 192 13.33 2.42 1.87
CA LYS A 192 13.24 1.52 0.69
C LYS A 192 11.79 1.18 0.35
#